data_AF-A0A849GPD1-F1
#
_entry.id   AF-A0A849GPD1-F1
#
_cell.length_a   1.000
_cell.length_b   1.000
_cell.length_c   1.000
_cell.angle_alpha   90.00
_cell.angle_beta   90.00
_cell.angle_gamma   90.00
#
_symmetry.space_group_name_H-M   'P 1'
#
loop_
_entity.id
_entity.type
_entity.pdbx_description
1 polymer ?
#
loop_
_entity_poly.entity_id
_entity_poly.type
_entity_poly.pdbx_seq_one_letter_code
_entity_poly.pdbx_strand_id
1 'polypeptide(L)'
;IEALLALEPDRPFVFFDTDTLITGPVDALPFDFDRPSASMAREATWPEPQLYGPGYDAIWRAIYARFDIPFETTLDPSQPDEHWERYLYFNAGWFFYRCPQVFGRRMIEIMTGLQDGTMPELASQSLDPWLDQAALPVAIASLGGGRPTATLAGLDGDVSCHWRAMPLYFARASDEDISRLQEIAAPNRIKKVLKTHEPFRRMIYQGRGAKVRALFDRANLPPTEKAIRNRIKRERLWMR
;
A
#
# COMPACT_ATOMS: atom_id res chain seq x y z
N ILE A 1 6.63 8.43 -7.63
CA ILE A 1 7.48 9.31 -6.80
C ILE A 1 8.03 10.50 -7.59
N GLU A 2 8.80 10.29 -8.67
CA GLU A 2 9.42 11.41 -9.44
C GLU A 2 8.43 12.47 -9.92
N ALA A 3 7.21 12.06 -10.30
CA ALA A 3 6.13 12.98 -10.69
C ALA A 3 5.79 14.03 -9.61
N LEU A 4 6.06 13.76 -8.32
CA LEU A 4 5.86 14.74 -7.25
C LEU A 4 6.74 15.98 -7.43
N LEU A 5 7.88 15.86 -8.12
CA LEU A 5 8.78 16.98 -8.40
C LEU A 5 8.20 17.95 -9.44
N ALA A 6 7.24 17.49 -10.25
CA ALA A 6 6.57 18.31 -11.26
C ALA A 6 5.35 19.06 -10.70
N LEU A 7 4.91 18.74 -9.48
CA LEU A 7 3.80 19.41 -8.82
C LEU A 7 4.24 20.75 -8.21
N GLU A 8 3.27 21.63 -7.98
CA GLU A 8 3.50 22.93 -7.33
C GLU A 8 4.21 22.75 -5.98
N PRO A 9 5.26 23.55 -5.70
CA PRO A 9 5.90 23.54 -4.39
C PRO A 9 4.93 24.06 -3.32
N ASP A 10 5.12 23.61 -2.08
CA ASP A 10 4.41 24.09 -0.89
C ASP A 10 2.89 23.99 -0.97
N ARG A 11 2.38 23.06 -1.78
CA ARG A 11 0.97 22.73 -1.87
C ARG A 11 0.70 21.34 -1.29
N PRO A 12 -0.20 21.21 -0.30
CA PRO A 12 -0.59 19.92 0.24
C PRO A 12 -1.06 18.95 -0.84
N PHE A 13 -0.65 17.69 -0.71
CA PHE A 13 -1.04 16.64 -1.64
C PHE A 13 -1.40 15.36 -0.90
N VAL A 14 -2.25 14.56 -1.53
CA VAL A 14 -2.52 13.17 -1.16
C VAL A 14 -2.29 12.33 -2.42
N PHE A 15 -1.42 11.33 -2.31
CA PHE A 15 -1.20 10.33 -3.33
C PHE A 15 -2.12 9.14 -3.08
N PHE A 16 -2.69 8.62 -4.17
CA PHE A 16 -3.36 7.33 -4.22
C PHE A 16 -2.76 6.53 -5.35
N ASP A 17 -2.46 5.26 -5.09
CA ASP A 17 -2.04 4.33 -6.14
C ASP A 17 -3.17 4.13 -7.15
N THR A 18 -2.81 3.83 -8.40
CA THR A 18 -3.77 3.74 -9.52
C THR A 18 -4.82 2.67 -9.33
N ASP A 19 -4.49 1.64 -8.55
CA ASP A 19 -5.39 0.57 -8.19
C ASP A 19 -6.24 0.91 -6.95
N THR A 20 -6.90 2.08 -6.95
CA THR A 20 -7.73 2.54 -5.83
C THR A 20 -9.10 3.01 -6.32
N LEU A 21 -10.17 2.60 -5.63
CA LEU A 21 -11.54 3.08 -5.84
C LEU A 21 -11.88 4.00 -4.69
N ILE A 22 -12.21 5.24 -5.03
CA ILE A 22 -12.71 6.21 -4.07
C ILE A 22 -14.21 6.01 -3.94
N THR A 23 -14.64 5.67 -2.72
CA THR A 23 -16.02 5.33 -2.37
C THR A 23 -16.68 6.43 -1.53
N GLY A 24 -15.87 7.23 -0.80
CA GLY A 24 -16.33 8.30 0.08
C GLY A 24 -15.68 9.67 -0.17
N PRO A 25 -16.07 10.70 0.60
CA PRO A 25 -15.57 12.07 0.46
C PRO A 25 -14.18 12.22 1.07
N VAL A 26 -13.14 12.14 0.23
CA VAL A 26 -11.74 12.33 0.64
C VAL A 26 -11.48 13.72 1.23
N ASP A 27 -12.19 14.73 0.72
CA ASP A 27 -12.10 16.13 1.14
C ASP A 27 -12.67 16.40 2.55
N ALA A 28 -13.47 15.48 3.09
CA ALA A 28 -14.00 15.58 4.44
C ALA A 28 -13.05 15.02 5.52
N LEU A 29 -11.93 14.39 5.11
CA LEU A 29 -10.98 13.80 6.05
C LEU A 29 -10.05 14.86 6.67
N PRO A 30 -9.78 14.79 7.99
CA PRO A 30 -8.99 15.79 8.71
C PRO A 30 -7.48 15.53 8.55
N PHE A 31 -6.94 15.75 7.35
CA PHE A 31 -5.51 15.62 7.10
C PHE A 31 -4.70 16.66 7.88
N ASP A 32 -3.73 16.20 8.68
CA ASP A 32 -2.65 17.02 9.23
C ASP A 32 -1.43 16.96 8.30
N PHE A 33 -1.38 17.85 7.31
CA PHE A 33 -0.33 17.83 6.30
C PHE A 33 1.09 18.14 6.82
N ASP A 34 1.23 18.60 8.07
CA ASP A 34 2.52 18.79 8.73
C ASP A 34 3.08 17.48 9.29
N ARG A 35 2.24 16.46 9.49
CA ARG A 35 2.61 15.14 9.99
C ARG A 35 2.27 14.07 8.96
N PRO A 36 3.18 13.77 8.00
CA PRO A 36 2.88 12.84 6.93
C PRO A 36 2.58 11.44 7.46
N SER A 37 1.76 10.70 6.73
CA SER A 37 1.44 9.31 7.01
C SER A 37 1.11 8.56 5.74
N ALA A 38 0.88 7.25 5.88
CA ALA A 38 0.60 6.34 4.78
C ALA A 38 -0.29 5.16 5.21
N SER A 39 -0.72 4.40 4.21
CA SER A 39 -1.61 3.25 4.36
C SER A 39 -1.08 2.20 5.33
N MET A 40 -1.95 1.80 6.26
CA MET A 40 -1.78 0.70 7.19
C MET A 40 -2.48 -0.58 6.70
N ALA A 41 -3.01 -0.60 5.46
CA ALA A 41 -3.53 -1.81 4.81
C ALA A 41 -2.39 -2.72 4.33
N ARG A 42 -1.68 -3.32 5.29
CA ARG A 42 -0.42 -4.06 5.11
C ARG A 42 -0.48 -5.47 5.70
N GLU A 43 0.40 -6.34 5.21
CA GLU A 43 0.65 -7.69 5.75
C GLU A 43 2.17 -7.87 5.89
N ALA A 44 2.62 -8.89 6.64
CA ALA A 44 4.02 -9.30 6.78
C ALA A 44 4.63 -9.81 5.45
N THR A 45 4.86 -8.87 4.54
CA THR A 45 5.28 -9.11 3.15
C THR A 45 6.72 -8.69 2.91
N TRP A 46 7.21 -7.76 3.72
CA TRP A 46 8.58 -7.30 3.75
C TRP A 46 8.86 -6.64 5.12
N PRO A 47 10.08 -6.73 5.68
CA PRO A 47 11.17 -7.61 5.30
C PRO A 47 10.82 -9.11 5.39
N GLU A 48 11.64 -9.97 4.81
CA GLU A 48 11.58 -11.43 4.96
C GLU A 48 12.89 -11.92 5.62
N PRO A 49 12.98 -11.86 6.96
CA PRO A 49 14.16 -12.32 7.69
C PRO A 49 14.50 -13.77 7.39
N GLN A 50 15.79 -14.04 7.15
CA GLN A 50 16.32 -15.38 6.89
C GLN A 50 16.72 -16.06 8.20
N LEU A 51 16.72 -17.40 8.24
CA LEU A 51 17.02 -18.18 9.45
C LEU A 51 18.37 -17.82 10.12
N TYR A 52 19.38 -17.50 9.32
CA TYR A 52 20.72 -17.10 9.78
C TYR A 52 21.08 -15.66 9.39
N GLY A 53 20.08 -14.86 9.02
CA GLY A 53 20.24 -13.47 8.61
C GLY A 53 19.89 -12.50 9.73
N PRO A 54 19.90 -11.19 9.43
CA PRO A 54 19.37 -10.19 10.34
C PRO A 54 17.86 -10.41 10.55
N GLY A 55 17.42 -10.17 11.79
CA GLY A 55 16.00 -10.08 12.16
C GLY A 55 15.35 -8.79 11.67
N TYR A 56 14.06 -8.61 11.98
CA TYR A 56 13.33 -7.39 11.65
C TYR A 56 13.95 -6.14 12.29
N ASP A 57 14.37 -6.20 13.57
CA ASP A 57 14.97 -5.06 14.26
C ASP A 57 16.23 -4.61 13.54
N ALA A 58 17.14 -5.55 13.28
CA ALA A 58 18.42 -5.29 12.66
C ALA A 58 18.26 -4.68 11.26
N ILE A 59 17.33 -5.21 10.44
CA ILE A 59 17.05 -4.68 9.10
C ILE A 59 16.55 -3.22 9.19
N TRP A 60 15.51 -2.97 9.99
CA TRP A 60 14.95 -1.62 10.08
C TRP A 60 15.91 -0.63 10.73
N ARG A 61 16.62 -1.04 11.79
CA ARG A 61 17.62 -0.21 12.45
C ARG A 61 18.74 0.19 11.50
N ALA A 62 19.24 -0.73 10.67
CA ALA A 62 20.25 -0.43 9.67
C ALA A 62 19.75 0.58 8.62
N ILE A 63 18.50 0.43 8.16
CA ILE A 63 17.86 1.37 7.24
C ILE A 63 17.77 2.77 7.86
N TYR A 64 17.29 2.90 9.09
CA TYR A 64 17.17 4.20 9.76
C TYR A 64 18.54 4.83 10.03
N ALA A 65 19.52 4.04 10.47
CA ALA A 65 20.88 4.50 10.71
C ALA A 65 21.55 5.03 9.43
N ARG A 66 21.29 4.41 8.27
CA ARG A 66 21.84 4.84 6.96
C ARG A 66 21.47 6.27 6.57
N PHE A 67 20.35 6.79 7.09
CA PHE A 67 19.83 8.14 6.80
C PHE A 67 19.78 9.06 8.03
N ASP A 68 20.46 8.68 9.12
CA ASP A 68 20.54 9.43 10.38
C ASP A 68 19.16 9.79 10.98
N ILE A 69 18.21 8.85 10.91
CA ILE A 69 16.86 9.04 11.44
C ILE A 69 16.68 8.29 12.76
N PRO A 70 16.10 8.93 13.81
CA PRO A 70 15.79 8.25 15.06
C PRO A 70 14.84 7.05 14.86
N PHE A 71 15.32 5.85 15.20
CA PHE A 71 14.57 4.61 15.02
C PHE A 71 13.57 4.33 16.16
N GLU A 72 14.00 4.52 17.42
CA GLU A 72 13.23 4.12 18.61
C GLU A 72 11.85 4.80 18.70
N THR A 73 11.73 6.04 18.23
CA THR A 73 10.47 6.79 18.24
C THR A 73 9.42 6.25 17.27
N THR A 74 9.81 5.33 16.38
CA THR A 74 8.92 4.74 15.36
C THR A 74 8.35 3.39 15.78
N LEU A 75 8.86 2.79 16.86
CA LEU A 75 8.46 1.47 17.31
C LEU A 75 7.08 1.49 17.97
N ASP A 76 6.33 0.39 17.81
CA ASP A 76 5.12 0.10 18.59
C ASP A 76 5.49 -0.86 19.74
N PRO A 77 5.61 -0.36 20.99
CA PRO A 77 6.04 -1.17 22.11
C PRO A 77 5.00 -2.19 22.57
N SER A 78 3.75 -2.12 22.08
CA SER A 78 2.71 -3.12 22.39
C SER A 78 2.96 -4.46 21.69
N GLN A 79 3.79 -4.44 20.64
CA GLN A 79 4.16 -5.62 19.86
C GLN A 79 5.48 -6.20 20.38
N PRO A 80 5.60 -7.53 20.46
CA PRO A 80 6.82 -8.16 20.94
C PRO A 80 8.00 -7.86 20.01
N ASP A 81 9.20 -8.02 20.55
CA ASP A 81 10.43 -7.95 19.74
C ASP A 81 10.37 -8.94 18.57
N GLU A 82 10.98 -8.56 17.45
CA GLU A 82 10.95 -9.33 16.19
C GLU A 82 9.56 -9.57 15.57
N HIS A 83 8.51 -8.88 16.06
CA HIS A 83 7.20 -8.88 15.40
C HIS A 83 7.10 -7.78 14.35
N TRP A 84 6.68 -8.12 13.13
CA TRP A 84 6.67 -7.17 12.01
C TRP A 84 5.82 -5.90 12.26
N GLU A 85 4.73 -5.99 13.04
CA GLU A 85 3.87 -4.82 13.36
C GLU A 85 4.55 -3.81 14.29
N ARG A 86 5.56 -4.25 15.06
CA ARG A 86 6.37 -3.40 15.93
C ARG A 86 7.03 -2.28 15.12
N TYR A 87 7.45 -2.59 13.90
CA TYR A 87 8.19 -1.67 13.06
C TYR A 87 7.26 -0.81 12.20
N LEU A 88 7.72 0.39 11.88
CA LEU A 88 7.02 1.28 10.97
C LEU A 88 7.18 0.75 9.53
N TYR A 89 6.12 0.21 8.96
CA TYR A 89 6.14 -0.39 7.62
C TYR A 89 4.85 -0.03 6.88
N PHE A 90 4.83 0.62 5.73
CA PHE A 90 3.55 1.04 5.13
C PHE A 90 3.23 0.28 3.86
N ASN A 91 1.93 0.17 3.54
CA ASN A 91 1.54 -0.05 2.16
C ASN A 91 1.68 1.29 1.42
N ALA A 92 2.24 1.28 0.21
CA ALA A 92 2.36 2.46 -0.64
C ALA A 92 1.07 2.83 -1.40
N GLY A 93 -0.09 2.33 -0.95
CA GLY A 93 -1.41 2.58 -1.56
C GLY A 93 -1.90 4.02 -1.43
N TRP A 94 -1.59 4.69 -0.32
CA TRP A 94 -1.78 6.14 -0.17
C TRP A 94 -0.74 6.72 0.79
N PHE A 95 -0.40 8.00 0.59
CA PHE A 95 0.40 8.81 1.50
C PHE A 95 0.16 10.29 1.24
N PHE A 96 0.49 11.16 2.18
CA PHE A 96 0.27 12.60 2.04
C PHE A 96 1.37 13.42 2.72
N TYR A 97 1.54 14.66 2.28
CA TYR A 97 2.36 15.66 2.96
C TYR A 97 2.04 17.08 2.46
N ARG A 98 2.53 18.11 3.16
CA ARG A 98 2.33 19.52 2.78
C ARG A 98 3.06 19.97 1.52
N CYS A 99 4.13 19.29 1.11
CA CYS A 99 4.95 19.71 -0.04
C CYS A 99 5.42 18.50 -0.87
N PRO A 100 4.93 18.33 -2.12
CA PRO A 100 5.25 17.16 -2.95
C PRO A 100 6.72 17.13 -3.34
N GLN A 101 7.34 18.28 -3.59
CA GLN A 101 8.75 18.32 -3.99
C GLN A 101 9.69 17.91 -2.85
N VAL A 102 9.41 18.35 -1.62
CA VAL A 102 10.19 17.94 -0.43
C VAL A 102 10.05 16.44 -0.20
N PHE A 103 8.81 15.93 -0.21
CA PHE A 103 8.55 14.50 -0.05
C PHE A 103 9.20 13.65 -1.15
N GLY A 104 9.05 14.08 -2.41
CA GLY A 104 9.59 13.40 -3.58
C GLY A 104 11.12 13.33 -3.57
N ARG A 105 11.81 14.43 -3.24
CA ARG A 105 13.28 14.43 -3.10
C ARG A 105 13.75 13.48 -2.01
N ARG A 106 13.07 13.50 -0.86
CA ARG A 106 13.41 12.64 0.28
C ARG A 106 13.19 11.16 -0.04
N MET A 107 12.09 10.82 -0.70
CA MET A 107 11.83 9.46 -1.18
C MET A 107 12.91 9.00 -2.19
N ILE A 108 13.28 9.83 -3.17
CA ILE A 108 14.32 9.49 -4.16
C ILE A 108 15.66 9.25 -3.47
N GLU A 109 16.08 10.16 -2.59
CA GLU A 109 17.32 10.02 -1.81
C GLU A 109 17.38 8.67 -1.07
N ILE A 110 16.28 8.31 -0.39
CA ILE A 110 16.19 7.07 0.38
C ILE A 110 16.17 5.86 -0.55
N MET A 111 15.31 5.86 -1.58
CA MET A 111 15.19 4.76 -2.53
C MET A 111 16.53 4.48 -3.22
N THR A 112 17.24 5.51 -3.69
CA THR A 112 18.58 5.35 -4.29
C THR A 112 19.60 4.84 -3.28
N GLY A 113 19.57 5.34 -2.04
CA GLY A 113 20.46 4.88 -0.97
C GLY A 113 20.23 3.43 -0.55
N LEU A 114 18.99 2.91 -0.66
CA LEU A 114 18.70 1.50 -0.40
C LEU A 114 19.11 0.59 -1.57
N GLN A 115 19.02 1.08 -2.81
CA GLN A 115 19.39 0.32 -4.01
C GLN A 115 20.90 0.23 -4.25
N ASP A 116 21.72 1.02 -3.56
CA ASP A 116 23.17 1.08 -3.79
C ASP A 116 23.90 -0.24 -3.45
N GLY A 117 23.24 -1.18 -2.77
CA GLY A 117 23.74 -2.51 -2.46
C GLY A 117 24.83 -2.54 -1.39
N THR A 118 25.05 -1.43 -0.69
CA THR A 118 26.13 -1.30 0.30
C THR A 118 25.76 -1.82 1.68
N MET A 119 24.47 -2.07 1.94
CA MET A 119 23.96 -2.51 3.24
C MET A 119 23.93 -4.04 3.37
N PRO A 120 24.79 -4.66 4.20
CA PRO A 120 24.80 -6.11 4.39
C PRO A 120 23.46 -6.67 4.91
N GLU A 121 22.74 -5.88 5.72
CA GLU A 121 21.45 -6.29 6.29
C GLU A 121 20.37 -6.46 5.23
N LEU A 122 20.51 -5.80 4.08
CA LEU A 122 19.59 -5.90 2.96
C LEU A 122 20.03 -6.92 1.90
N ALA A 123 21.20 -7.55 2.05
CA ALA A 123 21.76 -8.46 1.04
C ALA A 123 20.85 -9.64 0.69
N SER A 124 19.97 -10.05 1.61
CA SER A 124 18.99 -11.12 1.41
C SER A 124 17.57 -10.64 1.10
N GLN A 125 17.35 -9.33 1.01
CA GLN A 125 16.03 -8.73 0.89
C GLN A 125 15.74 -8.33 -0.56
N SER A 126 14.57 -8.71 -1.07
CA SER A 126 14.11 -8.21 -2.38
C SER A 126 13.58 -6.79 -2.23
N LEU A 127 14.12 -5.85 -2.99
CA LEU A 127 13.60 -4.48 -3.11
C LEU A 127 12.65 -4.32 -4.32
N ASP A 128 12.54 -5.32 -5.19
CA ASP A 128 11.51 -5.34 -6.24
C ASP A 128 10.39 -6.32 -5.80
N PRO A 129 9.13 -5.86 -5.63
CA PRO A 129 8.59 -4.52 -5.88
C PRO A 129 8.56 -3.60 -4.65
N TRP A 130 9.24 -3.94 -3.55
CA TRP A 130 9.05 -3.32 -2.22
C TRP A 130 9.85 -2.04 -1.94
N LEU A 131 10.59 -1.52 -2.90
CA LEU A 131 11.52 -0.40 -2.69
C LEU A 131 10.82 0.83 -2.11
N ASP A 132 9.64 1.15 -2.61
CA ASP A 132 8.82 2.24 -2.11
C ASP A 132 8.37 1.98 -0.67
N GLN A 133 7.92 0.76 -0.35
CA GLN A 133 7.49 0.38 1.00
C GLN A 133 8.66 0.30 2.00
N ALA A 134 9.87 0.00 1.54
CA ALA A 134 11.09 0.05 2.34
C ALA A 134 11.53 1.50 2.63
N ALA A 135 11.40 2.39 1.65
CA ALA A 135 11.81 3.80 1.78
C ALA A 135 10.78 4.67 2.53
N LEU A 136 9.49 4.40 2.35
CA LEU A 136 8.38 5.24 2.81
C LEU A 136 8.38 5.49 4.33
N PRO A 137 8.65 4.49 5.21
CA PRO A 137 8.74 4.72 6.65
C PRO A 137 9.81 5.74 7.03
N VAL A 138 11.00 5.65 6.42
CA VAL A 138 12.12 6.55 6.69
C VAL A 138 11.81 7.96 6.19
N ALA A 139 11.21 8.08 5.00
CA ALA A 139 10.81 9.37 4.46
C ALA A 139 9.79 10.06 5.38
N ILE A 140 8.76 9.33 5.80
CA ILE A 140 7.73 9.82 6.72
C ILE A 140 8.34 10.22 8.07
N ALA A 141 9.16 9.35 8.67
CA ALA A 141 9.80 9.64 9.96
C ALA A 141 10.73 10.87 9.87
N SER A 142 11.50 11.00 8.79
CA SER A 142 12.39 12.15 8.58
C SER A 142 11.68 13.49 8.42
N LEU A 143 10.38 13.46 8.07
CA LEU A 143 9.52 14.63 7.91
C LEU A 143 8.63 14.87 9.14
N GLY A 144 8.88 14.20 10.26
CA GLY A 144 8.13 14.35 11.52
C GLY A 144 6.80 13.57 11.55
N GLY A 145 6.58 12.70 10.57
CA GLY A 145 5.38 11.88 10.43
C GLY A 145 5.46 10.55 11.18
N GLY A 146 4.44 9.72 10.98
CA GLY A 146 4.34 8.40 11.61
C GLY A 146 3.09 7.64 11.20
N ARG A 147 2.63 6.72 12.07
CA ARG A 147 1.36 5.99 11.87
C ARG A 147 0.17 6.97 11.80
N PRO A 148 -0.85 6.67 10.98
CA PRO A 148 -1.98 7.58 10.84
C PRO A 148 -2.84 7.59 12.11
N THR A 149 -3.54 8.70 12.31
CA THR A 149 -4.53 8.80 13.38
C THR A 149 -5.77 7.98 13.02
N ALA A 150 -6.54 7.56 14.03
CA ALA A 150 -7.79 6.82 13.82
C ALA A 150 -8.80 7.56 12.93
N THR A 151 -8.71 8.89 12.86
CA THR A 151 -9.57 9.72 11.99
C THR A 151 -9.32 9.52 10.50
N LEU A 152 -8.17 8.94 10.12
CA LEU A 152 -7.82 8.61 8.74
C LEU A 152 -8.06 7.13 8.40
N ALA A 153 -8.58 6.33 9.34
CA ALA A 153 -8.82 4.91 9.13
C ALA A 153 -9.74 4.61 7.92
N GLY A 154 -10.60 5.56 7.55
CA GLY A 154 -11.44 5.45 6.35
C GLY A 154 -10.66 5.33 5.04
N LEU A 155 -9.41 5.81 4.96
CA LEU A 155 -8.58 5.65 3.75
C LEU A 155 -8.17 4.19 3.48
N ASP A 156 -8.13 3.37 4.51
CA ASP A 156 -7.92 1.92 4.40
C ASP A 156 -9.25 1.13 4.54
N GLY A 157 -10.38 1.82 4.41
CA GLY A 157 -11.73 1.29 4.60
C GLY A 157 -12.76 1.99 3.70
N ASP A 158 -13.78 2.60 4.31
CA ASP A 158 -14.99 3.01 3.60
C ASP A 158 -14.82 4.22 2.65
N VAL A 159 -13.71 4.97 2.72
CA VAL A 159 -13.44 6.13 1.85
C VAL A 159 -12.67 5.73 0.60
N SER A 160 -11.74 4.79 0.72
CA SER A 160 -10.98 4.27 -0.41
C SER A 160 -10.61 2.81 -0.25
N CYS A 161 -10.70 2.07 -1.37
CA CYS A 161 -10.33 0.67 -1.44
C CYS A 161 -9.18 0.48 -2.42
N HIS A 162 -7.97 0.24 -1.90
CA HIS A 162 -6.79 -0.14 -2.69
C HIS A 162 -6.83 -1.64 -3.01
N TRP A 163 -6.75 -2.01 -4.30
CA TRP A 163 -6.66 -3.40 -4.74
C TRP A 163 -5.29 -3.72 -5.33
N ARG A 164 -4.55 -4.64 -4.72
CA ARG A 164 -3.30 -5.15 -5.34
C ARG A 164 -3.52 -5.87 -6.68
N ALA A 165 -4.73 -6.41 -6.87
CA ALA A 165 -5.16 -7.08 -8.10
C ALA A 165 -6.70 -7.17 -8.14
N MET A 166 -7.31 -7.01 -9.31
CA MET A 166 -8.77 -7.10 -9.44
C MET A 166 -9.43 -8.40 -8.96
N PRO A 167 -8.84 -9.60 -9.15
CA PRO A 167 -9.41 -10.80 -8.55
C PRO A 167 -9.48 -10.69 -7.02
N LEU A 168 -8.49 -10.09 -6.35
CA LEU A 168 -8.52 -9.89 -4.90
C LEU A 168 -9.60 -8.90 -4.49
N TYR A 169 -9.78 -7.83 -5.26
CA TYR A 169 -10.88 -6.89 -5.06
C TYR A 169 -12.22 -7.62 -5.08
N PHE A 170 -12.50 -8.40 -6.13
CA PHE A 170 -13.74 -9.16 -6.20
C PHE A 170 -13.89 -10.18 -5.07
N ALA A 171 -12.81 -10.77 -4.57
CA ALA A 171 -12.89 -11.72 -3.46
C ALA A 171 -13.21 -11.06 -2.10
N ARG A 172 -12.70 -9.85 -1.85
CA ARG A 172 -12.75 -9.21 -0.52
C ARG A 172 -13.77 -8.09 -0.38
N ALA A 173 -14.02 -7.33 -1.45
CA ALA A 173 -14.82 -6.12 -1.39
C ALA A 173 -16.28 -6.41 -0.99
N SER A 174 -16.89 -5.45 -0.29
CA SER A 174 -18.30 -5.53 0.11
C SER A 174 -19.22 -5.63 -1.10
N ASP A 175 -20.49 -6.02 -0.91
CA ASP A 175 -21.46 -5.97 -2.02
C ASP A 175 -21.70 -4.54 -2.50
N GLU A 176 -21.64 -3.57 -1.58
CA GLU A 176 -21.79 -2.15 -1.89
C GLU A 176 -20.66 -1.65 -2.80
N ASP A 177 -19.41 -1.97 -2.47
CA ASP A 177 -18.23 -1.58 -3.27
C ASP A 177 -18.25 -2.21 -4.67
N ILE A 178 -18.72 -3.46 -4.79
CA ILE A 178 -18.91 -4.10 -6.09
C ILE A 178 -20.02 -3.42 -6.88
N SER A 179 -21.15 -3.11 -6.23
CA SER A 179 -22.25 -2.42 -6.88
C SER A 179 -21.83 -1.03 -7.37
N ARG A 180 -21.09 -0.30 -6.55
CA ARG A 180 -20.54 1.03 -6.88
C ARG A 180 -19.52 0.96 -8.02
N LEU A 181 -18.62 -0.02 -8.01
CA LEU A 181 -17.73 -0.28 -9.15
C LEU A 181 -18.52 -0.54 -10.43
N GLN A 182 -19.57 -1.37 -10.38
CA GLN A 182 -20.40 -1.69 -11.54
C GLN A 182 -21.13 -0.45 -12.08
N GLU A 183 -21.66 0.39 -11.19
CA GLU A 183 -22.31 1.65 -11.54
C GLU A 183 -21.34 2.62 -12.23
N ILE A 184 -20.17 2.88 -11.63
CA ILE A 184 -19.14 3.77 -12.18
C ILE A 184 -18.62 3.24 -13.52
N ALA A 185 -18.52 1.93 -13.66
CA ALA A 185 -18.03 1.27 -14.87
C ALA A 185 -19.11 1.09 -15.96
N ALA A 186 -20.39 1.42 -15.70
CA ALA A 186 -21.50 1.21 -16.63
C ALA A 186 -21.51 2.15 -17.85
N PRO A 187 -21.22 3.47 -17.72
CA PRO A 187 -21.28 4.39 -18.86
C PRO A 187 -20.37 3.98 -20.01
N ASN A 188 -20.87 4.02 -21.24
CA ASN A 188 -20.15 3.53 -22.42
C ASN A 188 -18.78 4.18 -22.63
N ARG A 189 -18.62 5.46 -22.30
CA ARG A 189 -17.32 6.16 -22.38
C ARG A 189 -16.27 5.52 -21.47
N ILE A 190 -16.65 5.17 -20.24
CA ILE A 190 -15.78 4.56 -19.24
C ILE A 190 -15.51 3.10 -19.62
N LYS A 191 -16.56 2.37 -20.02
CA LYS A 191 -16.46 0.99 -20.50
C LYS A 191 -15.48 0.80 -21.64
N LYS A 192 -15.40 1.74 -22.59
CA LYS A 192 -14.42 1.68 -23.68
C LYS A 192 -12.99 1.75 -23.17
N VAL A 193 -12.71 2.63 -22.20
CA VAL A 193 -11.39 2.78 -21.58
C VAL A 193 -11.06 1.56 -20.72
N LEU A 194 -11.93 1.16 -19.79
CA LEU A 194 -11.64 0.04 -18.88
C LEU A 194 -11.44 -1.29 -19.61
N LYS A 195 -12.01 -1.47 -20.81
CA LYS A 195 -11.83 -2.68 -21.61
C LYS A 195 -10.43 -2.82 -22.24
N THR A 196 -9.62 -1.76 -22.28
CA THR A 196 -8.24 -1.84 -22.80
C THR A 196 -7.32 -2.61 -21.86
N HIS A 197 -7.62 -2.61 -20.56
CA HIS A 197 -6.93 -3.41 -19.55
C HIS A 197 -7.64 -4.76 -19.38
N GLU A 198 -6.93 -5.86 -19.64
CA GLU A 198 -7.55 -7.20 -19.68
C GLU A 198 -8.18 -7.63 -18.33
N PRO A 199 -7.53 -7.46 -17.16
CA PRO A 199 -8.14 -7.75 -15.87
C PRO A 199 -9.49 -7.04 -15.67
N PHE A 200 -9.58 -5.74 -15.97
CA PHE A 200 -10.84 -4.98 -15.89
C PHE A 200 -11.90 -5.54 -16.85
N ARG A 201 -11.53 -5.79 -18.11
CA ARG A 201 -12.43 -6.37 -19.11
C ARG A 201 -13.03 -7.69 -18.63
N ARG A 202 -12.20 -8.60 -18.11
CA ARG A 202 -12.59 -9.95 -17.71
C ARG A 202 -13.42 -9.95 -16.43
N MET A 203 -12.97 -9.18 -15.43
CA MET A 203 -13.57 -9.17 -14.09
C MET A 203 -14.89 -8.42 -14.07
N ILE A 204 -14.92 -7.20 -14.64
CA ILE A 204 -16.06 -6.30 -14.56
C ILE A 204 -17.14 -6.69 -15.59
N TYR A 205 -16.75 -7.02 -16.83
CA TYR A 205 -17.72 -7.14 -17.94
C TYR A 205 -17.96 -8.56 -18.46
N GLN A 206 -17.08 -9.53 -18.19
CA GLN A 206 -17.19 -10.90 -18.74
C GLN A 206 -17.45 -11.95 -17.66
N GLY A 207 -18.00 -11.53 -16.52
CA GLY A 207 -18.48 -12.41 -15.47
C GLY A 207 -17.41 -13.15 -14.66
N ARG A 208 -16.10 -12.93 -14.90
CA ARG A 208 -15.07 -13.56 -14.06
C ARG A 208 -15.08 -13.03 -12.63
N GLY A 209 -15.42 -11.76 -12.42
CA GLY A 209 -15.53 -11.19 -11.08
C GLY A 209 -16.60 -11.89 -10.22
N ALA A 210 -17.77 -12.15 -10.81
CA ALA A 210 -18.83 -12.92 -10.16
C ALA A 210 -18.39 -14.37 -9.85
N LYS A 211 -17.64 -15.00 -10.76
CA LYS A 211 -17.06 -16.33 -10.51
C LYS A 211 -16.07 -16.32 -9.35
N VAL A 212 -15.21 -15.31 -9.25
CA VAL A 212 -14.30 -15.14 -8.11
C VAL A 212 -15.09 -14.96 -6.82
N ARG A 213 -16.11 -14.10 -6.81
CA ARG A 213 -16.99 -13.88 -5.65
C ARG A 213 -17.62 -15.17 -5.15
N ALA A 214 -18.12 -16.01 -6.06
CA ALA A 214 -18.74 -17.28 -5.70
C ALA A 214 -17.78 -18.30 -5.06
N LEU A 215 -16.46 -18.09 -5.13
CA LEU A 215 -15.48 -18.94 -4.44
C LEU A 215 -15.43 -18.68 -2.94
N PHE A 216 -15.90 -17.54 -2.45
CA PHE A 216 -15.66 -17.11 -1.07
C PHE A 216 -16.96 -16.82 -0.34
N ASP A 217 -17.05 -17.34 0.89
CA ASP A 217 -18.03 -16.86 1.84
C ASP A 217 -17.52 -15.54 2.43
N ARG A 218 -18.28 -14.46 2.23
CA ARG A 218 -17.90 -13.11 2.63
C ARG A 218 -17.92 -12.93 4.15
N ALA A 219 -18.75 -13.71 4.84
CA ALA A 219 -18.77 -13.71 6.31
C ALA A 219 -17.61 -14.52 6.90
N ASN A 220 -16.90 -15.30 6.08
CA ASN A 220 -15.83 -16.20 6.51
C ASN A 220 -14.72 -16.27 5.47
N LEU A 221 -14.10 -15.13 5.19
CA LEU A 221 -12.96 -15.05 4.29
C LEU A 221 -11.74 -15.75 4.91
N PRO A 222 -10.88 -16.41 4.10
CA PRO A 222 -9.60 -16.89 4.58
C PRO A 222 -8.80 -15.76 5.26
N PRO A 223 -8.10 -16.05 6.37
CA PRO A 223 -7.48 -15.02 7.21
C PRO A 223 -6.27 -14.33 6.57
N THR A 224 -5.76 -14.84 5.45
CA THR A 224 -4.59 -14.28 4.76
C THR A 224 -4.88 -14.05 3.29
N GLU A 225 -4.37 -12.96 2.73
CA GLU A 225 -4.46 -12.69 1.29
C GLU A 225 -3.81 -13.81 0.47
N LYS A 226 -2.73 -14.41 0.98
CA LYS A 226 -2.05 -15.55 0.35
C LYS A 226 -3.01 -16.74 0.11
N ALA A 227 -3.85 -17.07 1.09
CA ALA A 227 -4.83 -18.15 0.95
C ALA A 227 -5.90 -17.83 -0.10
N ILE A 228 -6.41 -16.58 -0.11
CA ILE A 228 -7.36 -16.09 -1.12
C ILE A 228 -6.74 -16.20 -2.52
N ARG A 229 -5.54 -15.64 -2.68
CA ARG A 229 -4.78 -15.65 -3.94
C ARG A 229 -4.56 -17.08 -4.46
N ASN A 230 -4.13 -18.00 -3.60
CA ASN A 230 -3.87 -19.38 -4.00
C ASN A 230 -5.15 -20.08 -4.48
N ARG A 231 -6.29 -19.85 -3.82
CA ARG A 231 -7.58 -20.38 -4.27
C ARG A 231 -7.98 -19.82 -5.63
N ILE A 232 -7.86 -18.51 -5.86
CA ILE A 232 -8.15 -17.87 -7.16
C ILE A 232 -7.24 -18.42 -8.27
N LYS A 233 -5.94 -18.62 -7.98
CA LYS A 233 -4.97 -19.21 -8.92
C LYS A 233 -5.36 -20.64 -9.30
N ARG A 234 -5.76 -21.46 -8.32
CA ARG A 234 -6.21 -22.84 -8.55
C ARG A 234 -7.40 -22.91 -9.51
N GLU A 235 -8.33 -21.97 -9.41
CA GLU A 235 -9.49 -21.86 -10.30
C GLU A 235 -9.19 -21.15 -11.64
N ARG A 236 -7.91 -20.82 -11.92
CA ARG A 236 -7.46 -20.13 -13.15
C ARG A 236 -8.13 -18.77 -13.37
N LEU A 237 -8.52 -18.10 -12.28
CA LEU A 237 -9.14 -16.78 -12.31
C LEU A 237 -8.14 -15.66 -11.96
N TRP A 238 -6.88 -15.98 -11.65
CA TRP A 238 -5.86 -14.99 -11.32
C TRP A 238 -5.41 -14.22 -12.56
N MET A 239 -5.40 -12.90 -12.46
CA MET A 239 -4.94 -11.97 -13.51
C MET A 239 -4.33 -10.75 -12.81
N ARG A 240 -3.18 -10.30 -13.31
CA ARG A 240 -2.50 -9.07 -12.88
C ARG A 240 -2.15 -8.29 -14.14
#